data_AF-A0A3D1ZMN0-F1
#
_entry.id   AF-A0A3D1ZMN0-F1
#
_cell.length_a   1.000
_cell.length_b   1.000
_cell.length_c   1.000
_cell.angle_alpha   90.00
_cell.angle_beta   90.00
_cell.angle_gamma   90.00
#
_symmetry.space_group_name_H-M   'P 1'
#
loop_
_entity.id
_entity.type
_entity.pdbx_description
1 polymer ?
#
loop_
_entity_poly.entity_id
_entity_poly.type
_entity_poly.pdbx_seq_one_letter_code
_entity_poly.pdbx_strand_id
1 'polypeptide(L)' 'AIKCVIDQMVNGLAAGNRIEIRGFGSFSLHYRAARTGRNPKTGEQVQLSGKHVPHFKPGKEMRDRVNDSLHRFQSTYFSS' A
#
# COMPACT_ATOMS: atom_id res chain seq x y z
N ALA A 1 15.50 11.08 12.49
CA ALA A 1 15.66 9.72 11.91
C ALA A 1 14.49 9.34 11.00
N ILE A 2 13.25 9.20 11.50
CA ILE A 2 12.09 8.72 10.71
C ILE A 2 11.82 9.53 9.43
N LYS A 3 11.83 10.87 9.52
CA LYS A 3 11.65 11.74 8.35
C LYS A 3 12.66 11.40 7.23
N CYS A 4 13.94 11.23 7.57
CA CYS A 4 14.98 10.89 6.60
C CYS A 4 14.70 9.55 5.90
N VAL A 5 14.24 8.54 6.64
CA VAL A 5 13.86 7.24 6.06
C VAL A 5 12.70 7.40 5.07
N ILE A 6 11.66 8.15 5.44
CA ILE A 6 10.51 8.40 4.57
C ILE A 6 10.94 9.16 3.31
N ASP A 7 11.76 10.21 3.45
CA ASP A 7 12.29 10.99 2.33
C ASP A 7 13.11 10.10 1.38
N GLN A 8 13.95 9.20 1.91
CA GLN A 8 14.70 8.24 1.09
C GLN A 8 13.79 7.24 0.37
N MET A 9 12.73 6.76 1.01
CA MET A 9 11.75 5.87 0.36
C MET A 9 11.03 6.58 -0.79
N VAL A 10 10.63 7.84 -0.60
CA VAL A 10 10.00 8.65 -1.65
C VAL A 10 10.95 8.84 -2.83
N ASN A 11 12.20 9.21 -2.57
CA ASN A 11 13.21 9.38 -3.61
C ASN A 11 13.49 8.07 -4.37
N GLY A 12 13.57 6.95 -3.66
CA GLY A 12 13.73 5.64 -4.26
C GLY A 12 12.57 5.28 -5.20
N LEU A 13 11.33 5.48 -4.76
CA LEU A 13 10.15 5.25 -5.59
C LEU A 13 10.09 6.20 -6.79
N ALA A 14 10.42 7.49 -6.61
CA ALA A 14 10.46 8.47 -7.69
C ALA A 14 11.47 8.09 -8.78
N ALA A 15 12.57 7.42 -8.41
CA ALA A 15 13.55 6.87 -9.33
C ALA A 15 13.12 5.52 -9.98
N GLY A 16 11.93 5.00 -9.68
CA GLY A 16 11.44 3.73 -10.20
C GLY A 16 11.91 2.50 -9.41
N ASN A 17 12.62 2.68 -8.29
CA ASN A 17 13.14 1.56 -7.52
C ASN A 17 12.04 0.84 -6.73
N ARG A 18 12.22 -0.47 -6.56
CA ARG A 18 11.46 -1.28 -5.61
C ARG A 18 12.14 -1.24 -4.25
N ILE A 19 11.36 -1.09 -3.18
CA ILE A 19 11.84 -1.11 -1.79
C ILE A 19 11.30 -2.36 -1.12
N GLU A 20 12.16 -3.15 -0.49
CA GLU A 20 11.77 -4.34 0.27
C GLU A 20 12.25 -4.23 1.72
N ILE A 21 11.33 -4.45 2.66
CA ILE A 21 11.60 -4.47 4.09
C ILE A 21 11.24 -5.86 4.59
N ARG A 22 12.26 -6.69 4.84
CA ARG A 22 12.09 -8.10 5.25
C ARG A 22 11.18 -8.18 6.49
N GLY A 23 10.25 -9.13 6.48
CA GLY A 23 9.23 -9.30 7.52
C GLY A 23 8.04 -8.32 7.44
N PHE A 24 8.21 -7.16 6.82
CA PHE A 24 7.16 -6.15 6.71
C PHE A 24 6.42 -6.18 5.37
N GLY A 25 7.14 -6.05 4.24
CA GLY A 25 6.54 -6.00 2.92
C GLY A 25 7.41 -5.30 1.88
N SER A 26 6.80 -4.95 0.75
CA SER A 26 7.51 -4.22 -0.32
C SER A 26 6.68 -3.10 -0.92
N PHE A 27 7.35 -2.04 -1.35
CA PHE A 27 6.79 -0.91 -2.08
C PHE A 27 7.31 -0.92 -3.52
N SER A 28 6.42 -0.73 -4.47
CA SER A 28 6.72 -0.66 -5.90
C SER A 28 5.83 0.36 -6.58
N LEU A 29 6.22 0.82 -7.77
CA LEU A 29 5.31 1.58 -8.63
C LEU A 29 4.53 0.64 -9.55
N HIS A 30 3.24 0.93 -9.73
CA HIS A 30 2.43 0.37 -10.81
C HIS A 30 2.07 1.47 -11.79
N TYR A 31 2.23 1.22 -13.09
CA TYR A 31 1.72 2.13 -14.11
C TYR A 31 0.21 1.94 -14.28
N ARG A 32 -0.52 3.05 -14.29
CA ARG A 32 -1.95 3.11 -14.64
C ARG A 32 -2.05 3.87 -15.96
N ALA A 33 -2.55 3.19 -17.00
CA ALA A 33 -2.76 3.79 -18.30
C ALA A 33 -3.79 4.93 -18.24
N ALA A 34 -3.68 5.87 -19.18
CA ALA A 34 -4.66 6.93 -19.36
C ALA A 34 -6.03 6.32 -19.65
N ARG A 35 -7.09 6.93 -19.11
CA ARG A 35 -8.46 6.45 -19.31
C ARG A 35 -9.46 7.57 -19.12
N THR A 36 -10.66 7.39 -19.65
CA THR A 36 -11.80 8.26 -19.36
C THR A 36 -12.45 7.82 -18.05
N GLY A 37 -12.54 8.74 -17.10
CA GLY A 37 -13.32 8.59 -15.88
C GLY A 37 -14.63 9.36 -15.94
N ARG A 38 -15.40 9.32 -14.85
CA ARG A 38 -16.57 10.17 -14.66
C ARG A 38 -16.46 10.91 -13.34
N ASN A 39 -16.87 12.17 -13.32
CA ASN A 39 -17.02 12.91 -12.08
C ASN A 39 -18.12 12.25 -11.23
N PRO A 40 -17.84 11.79 -10.00
CA PRO A 40 -18.85 11.14 -9.16
C PRO A 40 -20.05 12.02 -8.81
N LYS A 41 -19.89 13.35 -8.88
CA LYS A 41 -20.95 14.31 -8.53
C LYS A 41 -21.82 14.70 -9.72
N THR A 42 -21.24 14.88 -10.92
CA THR A 42 -21.96 15.39 -12.10
C THR A 42 -22.18 14.35 -13.20
N GLY A 43 -21.46 13.23 -13.16
CA GLY A 43 -21.50 12.19 -14.20
C GLY A 43 -20.73 12.54 -15.49
N GLU A 44 -20.23 13.76 -15.62
CA GLU A 44 -19.47 14.24 -16.77
C GLU A 44 -18.19 13.42 -16.99
N GLN A 45 -17.82 13.22 -18.25
CA GLN A 45 -16.60 12.52 -18.62
C GLN A 45 -15.37 13.39 -18.36
N VAL A 46 -14.35 12.81 -17.74
CA VAL A 46 -13.08 13.48 -17.46
C VAL A 46 -11.93 12.62 -17.94
N GLN A 47 -11.00 13.21 -18.70
CA GLN A 47 -9.79 12.52 -19.12
C GLN A 47 -8.80 12.44 -17.96
N LEU A 48 -8.36 11.22 -17.63
CA LEU A 48 -7.35 10.95 -16.62
C LEU A 48 -6.07 10.54 -17.32
N SER A 49 -5.00 11.31 -17.12
CA SER A 49 -3.69 11.00 -17.65
C SER A 49 -3.12 9.72 -17.05
N GLY A 50 -2.28 9.03 -17.81
CA GLY A 50 -1.51 7.90 -17.32
C GLY A 50 -0.56 8.34 -16.20
N LYS A 51 -0.40 7.50 -15.17
CA LYS A 51 0.47 7.82 -14.03
C LYS A 51 1.00 6.57 -13.34
N HIS A 52 2.16 6.72 -12.71
CA HIS A 52 2.63 5.75 -11.73
C HIS A 52 1.92 5.96 -10.40
N VAL A 53 1.58 4.85 -9.73
CA VAL A 53 1.00 4.86 -8.38
C VAL A 53 1.85 3.98 -7.47
N PRO A 54 2.20 4.44 -6.26
CA PRO A 54 2.80 3.57 -5.25
C PRO A 54 1.86 2.42 -4.90
N HIS A 55 2.44 1.25 -4.70
CA HIS A 55 1.74 0.03 -4.33
C HIS A 55 2.52 -0.67 -3.22
N PHE A 56 1.85 -0.94 -2.09
CA PHE A 56 2.41 -1.71 -0.99
C PHE A 56 1.89 -3.15 -1.04
N LYS A 57 2.79 -4.12 -0.93
CA LYS A 57 2.47 -5.54 -0.75
C LYS A 57 2.91 -5.96 0.66
N PRO A 58 1.98 -6.22 1.60
CA PRO A 58 2.32 -6.77 2.91
C PRO A 58 3.05 -8.11 2.78
N GLY A 59 4.10 -8.29 3.57
CA GLY A 59 4.87 -9.54 3.64
C GLY A 59 4.05 -10.69 4.25
N LYS A 60 4.57 -11.93 4.15
CA LYS A 60 3.95 -13.09 4.82
C LYS A 60 3.92 -12.90 6.33
N GLU A 61 5.06 -12.58 6.95
CA GLU A 61 5.17 -12.44 8.40
C GLU A 61 4.22 -11.36 8.96
N MET A 62 4.13 -10.18 8.33
CA MET A 62 3.17 -9.15 8.73
C MET A 62 1.72 -9.67 8.68
N ARG A 63 1.33 -10.34 7.59
CA ARG A 63 -0.03 -10.89 7.44
C ARG A 63 -0.33 -11.96 8.48
N ASP A 64 0.62 -12.88 8.70
CA ASP A 64 0.48 -13.95 9.70
C ASP A 64 0.29 -13.35 11.09
N ARG A 65 1.16 -12.41 11.50
CA ARG A 65 1.05 -11.74 12.80
C ARG A 65 -0.27 -11.00 13.01
N VAL A 66 -0.82 -10.39 11.95
CA VAL A 66 -2.14 -9.74 11.99
C VAL A 66 -3.24 -10.78 12.14
N ASN A 67 -3.20 -11.86 11.36
CA ASN A 67 -4.19 -12.95 11.46
C ASN A 67 -4.15 -13.64 12.83
N ASP A 68 -2.96 -13.96 13.35
CA ASP A 68 -2.77 -14.57 14.67
C ASP A 68 -3.32 -13.69 15.80
N SER A 69 -3.32 -12.37 15.61
CA SER A 69 -3.88 -11.45 16.61
C SER A 69 -5.38 -11.69 16.83
N LEU A 70 -6.13 -12.11 15.80
CA LEU A 70 -7.56 -12.42 15.93
C LEU A 70 -7.82 -13.54 16.94
N HIS A 71 -6.98 -14.58 16.94
CA HIS A 71 -7.09 -15.70 17.87
C HIS A 71 -6.79 -15.29 19.32
N ARG A 72 -5.81 -14.38 19.52
CA ARG A 72 -5.54 -13.81 20.86
C ARG A 72 -6.74 -13.04 21.40
N PHE A 73 -7.40 -12.25 20.56
CA PHE A 73 -8.58 -11.51 20.98
C PHE A 73 -9.75 -12.46 21.29
N GLN A 74 -10.03 -13.47 20.46
CA GLN A 74 -11.13 -14.41 20.73
C GLN A 74 -10.91 -15.25 22.00
N SER A 75 -9.70 -15.75 22.25
CA SER A 75 -9.40 -16.51 23.46
C SER A 75 -9.51 -15.66 24.73
N THR A 76 -9.29 -14.35 24.63
CA THR A 76 -9.38 -13.42 25.78
C THR A 76 -10.83 -13.09 26.15
N TYR A 77 -11.75 -13.14 25.19
CA TYR A 77 -13.15 -12.71 25.39
C TYR A 77 -14.18 -13.85 25.41
N PHE A 78 -13.83 -15.06 25.00
CA PHE A 78 -14.78 -16.19 24.90
C PHE A 78 -14.38 -17.43 25.74
N SER A 79 -13.39 -17.31 26.62
CA SER A 79 -13.08 -18.33 27.63
C SER A 79 -13.75 -17.97 28.96
N SER A 80 -15.07 -18.14 29.01
CA SER A 80 -15.89 -18.25 30.24
C SER A 80 -17.01 -19.25 30.02
#